data_AF-A0A7Y2ZWY6-F1
#
_entry.id   AF-A0A7Y2ZWY6-F1
#
_cell.length_a   1.000
_cell.length_b   1.000
_cell.length_c   1.000
_cell.angle_alpha   90.00
_cell.angle_beta   90.00
_cell.angle_gamma   90.00
#
_symmetry.space_group_name_H-M   'P 1'
#
loop_
_entity.id
_entity.type
_entity.pdbx_description
1 polymer ?
#
loop_
_entity_poly.entity_id
_entity_poly.type
_entity_poly.pdbx_seq_one_letter_code
_entity_poly.pdbx_strand_id
1 'polypeptide(L)'
;AHPGSKSIWLRMTGDKITRRLLGVQMVGKEGVAHRINAPAVALHGHMTVEEFAQSDLAYAPPFGPVWDPLLTTANQLIKKL
;
A
#
# COMPACT_ATOMS: atom_id res chain seq x y z
N ALA A 1 -4.86 3.95 18.11
CA ALA A 1 -5.95 3.57 17.19
C ALA A 1 -7.18 4.40 17.50
N HIS A 2 -7.92 4.88 16.49
CA HIS A 2 -9.15 5.66 16.70
C HIS A 2 -10.30 4.72 17.15
N PRO A 3 -11.23 5.18 18.02
CA PRO A 3 -12.44 4.41 18.32
C PRO A 3 -13.19 4.00 17.05
N GLY A 4 -13.57 2.72 16.95
CA GLY A 4 -14.28 2.17 15.78
C GLY A 4 -13.38 1.74 14.61
N SER A 5 -12.06 1.86 14.72
CA SER A 5 -11.13 1.34 13.70
C SER A 5 -11.26 -0.18 13.54
N LYS A 6 -11.17 -0.64 12.29
CA LYS A 6 -11.24 -2.06 11.91
C LYS A 6 -9.94 -2.46 11.23
N SER A 7 -9.54 -3.72 11.44
CA SER A 7 -8.35 -4.25 10.79
C SER A 7 -8.54 -4.33 9.27
N ILE A 8 -7.47 -4.01 8.57
CA ILE A 8 -7.29 -4.29 7.15
C ILE A 8 -6.05 -5.16 6.99
N TRP A 9 -6.10 -6.11 6.08
CA TRP A 9 -5.01 -7.02 5.76
C TRP A 9 -4.49 -6.66 4.37
N LEU A 10 -3.18 -6.51 4.25
CA LEU A 10 -2.53 -6.18 3.00
C LEU A 10 -1.42 -7.19 2.70
N ARG A 11 -1.27 -7.52 1.42
CA ARG A 11 -0.12 -8.24 0.89
C ARG A 11 0.36 -7.54 -0.37
N MET A 12 1.67 -7.31 -0.45
CA MET A 12 2.33 -6.77 -1.62
C MET A 12 3.30 -7.80 -2.17
N THR A 13 3.35 -7.93 -3.49
CA THR A 13 4.27 -8.82 -4.20
C THR A 13 5.19 -7.96 -5.04
N GLY A 14 6.49 -8.14 -4.91
CA GLY A 14 7.51 -7.46 -5.70
C GLY A 14 8.49 -8.44 -6.30
N ASP A 15 9.10 -8.06 -7.40
CA ASP A 15 10.16 -8.82 -8.05
C ASP A 15 11.50 -8.58 -7.35
N LYS A 16 12.24 -9.65 -7.03
CA LYS A 16 13.51 -9.54 -6.28
C LYS A 16 14.66 -8.98 -7.10
N ILE A 17 14.64 -9.11 -8.42
CA ILE A 17 15.75 -8.72 -9.30
C ILE A 17 15.52 -7.30 -9.80
N THR A 18 14.36 -7.07 -10.39
CA THR A 18 13.97 -5.81 -11.04
C THR A 18 13.34 -4.81 -10.09
N ARG A 19 13.05 -5.20 -8.84
CA ARG A 19 12.34 -4.39 -7.83
C ARG A 19 10.92 -3.97 -8.20
N ARG A 20 10.37 -4.43 -9.33
CA ARG A 20 9.03 -4.04 -9.79
C ARG A 20 7.95 -4.45 -8.80
N LEU A 21 6.98 -3.56 -8.57
CA LEU A 21 5.72 -3.92 -7.94
C LEU A 21 4.95 -4.86 -8.90
N LEU A 22 4.59 -6.04 -8.41
CA LEU A 22 3.90 -7.07 -9.22
C LEU A 22 2.43 -7.23 -8.85
N GLY A 23 2.04 -6.81 -7.63
CA GLY A 23 0.64 -6.84 -7.24
C GLY A 23 0.41 -6.49 -5.79
N VAL A 24 -0.83 -6.09 -5.50
CA VAL A 24 -1.31 -5.81 -4.14
C VAL A 24 -2.65 -6.51 -3.94
N GLN A 25 -2.81 -7.14 -2.78
CA GLN A 25 -4.06 -7.71 -2.29
C GLN A 25 -4.46 -6.99 -1.00
N MET A 26 -5.74 -6.65 -0.87
CA MET A 26 -6.28 -6.00 0.31
C MET A 26 -7.59 -6.66 0.73
N VAL A 27 -7.75 -6.93 2.03
CA VAL A 27 -8.98 -7.48 2.62
C VAL A 27 -9.36 -6.65 3.84
N GLY A 28 -10.61 -6.21 3.91
CA GLY A 28 -11.11 -5.39 5.00
C GLY A 28 -12.57 -5.04 4.80
N LYS A 29 -13.26 -4.71 5.90
CA LYS A 29 -14.69 -4.39 5.88
C LYS A 29 -14.99 -3.06 5.16
N GLU A 30 -14.11 -2.07 5.31
CA GLU A 30 -14.28 -0.71 4.78
C GLU A 30 -12.94 -0.15 4.28
N GLY A 31 -12.99 0.80 3.34
CA GLY A 31 -11.82 1.56 2.87
C GLY A 31 -10.92 0.86 1.85
N VAL A 32 -10.92 -0.48 1.78
CA VAL A 32 -10.02 -1.24 0.88
C VAL A 32 -10.31 -1.01 -0.60
N ALA A 33 -11.59 -0.88 -0.97
CA ALA A 33 -12.01 -0.74 -2.37
C ALA A 33 -11.50 0.54 -3.04
N HIS A 34 -11.41 1.65 -2.30
CA HIS A 34 -10.87 2.90 -2.84
C HIS A 34 -9.34 2.93 -2.81
N ARG A 35 -8.73 2.37 -1.75
CA ARG A 35 -7.28 2.34 -1.58
C ARG A 35 -6.57 1.56 -2.68
N ILE A 36 -7.21 0.53 -3.25
CA ILE A 36 -6.60 -0.32 -4.29
C ILE A 36 -6.29 0.43 -5.59
N ASN A 37 -6.89 1.59 -5.84
CA ASN A 37 -6.63 2.37 -7.04
C ASN A 37 -5.20 2.91 -7.12
N ALA A 38 -4.59 3.28 -5.98
CA ALA A 38 -3.22 3.77 -5.95
C ALA A 38 -2.20 2.71 -6.44
N PRO A 39 -2.17 1.47 -5.91
CA PRO A 39 -1.30 0.43 -6.45
C PRO A 39 -1.70 0.00 -7.86
N ALA A 40 -2.97 0.13 -8.28
CA ALA A 40 -3.36 -0.11 -9.68
C ALA A 40 -2.66 0.88 -10.64
N VAL A 41 -2.60 2.16 -10.29
CA VAL A 41 -1.86 3.17 -11.04
C VAL A 41 -0.35 2.88 -11.02
N ALA A 42 0.20 2.49 -9.88
CA ALA A 42 1.61 2.14 -9.76
C ALA A 42 1.99 0.93 -10.65
N LEU A 43 1.12 -0.07 -10.72
CA LEU A 43 1.28 -1.23 -11.62
C LEU A 43 1.23 -0.80 -13.09
N HIS A 44 0.29 0.09 -13.45
CA HIS A 44 0.19 0.64 -14.80
C HIS A 44 1.45 1.42 -15.19
N GLY A 45 2.01 2.19 -14.26
CA GLY A 45 3.27 2.93 -14.43
C GLY A 45 4.53 2.08 -14.31
N HIS A 46 4.41 0.75 -14.13
CA HIS A 46 5.53 -0.18 -13.93
C HIS A 46 6.50 0.22 -12.80
N MET A 47 6.00 0.87 -11.76
CA MET A 47 6.81 1.37 -10.64
C MET A 47 7.50 0.22 -9.89
N THR A 48 8.67 0.52 -9.35
CA THR A 48 9.33 -0.28 -8.33
C THR A 48 8.61 -0.16 -6.98
N VAL A 49 8.88 -1.10 -6.06
CA VAL A 49 8.33 -1.03 -4.70
C VAL A 49 8.86 0.20 -3.96
N GLU A 50 10.11 0.59 -4.21
CA GLU A 50 10.76 1.78 -3.67
C GLU A 50 10.10 3.07 -4.16
N GLU A 51 9.85 3.21 -5.46
CA GLU A 51 9.14 4.38 -6.01
C GLU A 51 7.72 4.47 -5.45
N PHE A 52 6.99 3.35 -5.37
CA PHE A 52 5.66 3.34 -4.77
C PHE A 52 5.69 3.73 -3.29
N ALA A 53 6.70 3.28 -2.53
CA ALA A 53 6.88 3.65 -1.12
C ALA A 53 7.15 5.14 -0.89
N GLN A 54 7.61 5.86 -1.92
CA GLN A 54 7.84 7.30 -1.90
C GLN A 54 6.67 8.12 -2.49
N SER A 55 5.57 7.47 -2.88
CA SER A 55 4.39 8.18 -3.36
C SER A 55 3.74 9.00 -2.25
N ASP A 56 3.34 10.23 -2.56
CA ASP A 56 2.63 11.11 -1.63
C ASP A 56 1.14 10.79 -1.64
N LEU A 57 0.70 9.99 -0.66
CA LEU A 57 -0.70 9.64 -0.48
C LEU A 57 -1.34 10.56 0.55
N ALA A 58 -2.50 11.13 0.18
CA ALA A 58 -3.23 12.05 1.02
C ALA A 58 -3.53 11.47 2.41
N TYR A 59 -3.16 12.21 3.45
CA TYR A 59 -3.45 11.88 4.83
C TYR A 59 -4.71 12.60 5.32
N ALA A 60 -5.59 11.85 5.98
CA ALA A 60 -6.72 12.42 6.71
C ALA A 60 -7.05 11.52 7.93
N PRO A 61 -7.04 12.07 9.16
CA PRO A 61 -7.25 11.30 10.40
C PRO A 61 -8.50 10.40 10.42
N PRO A 62 -9.67 10.80 9.85
CA PRO A 62 -10.85 9.95 9.81
C PRO A 62 -10.70 8.69 8.95
N PHE A 63 -9.75 8.68 8.00
CA PHE A 63 -9.64 7.63 6.99
C PHE A 63 -8.42 6.71 7.18
N GLY A 64 -7.44 7.10 8.00
CA GLY A 64 -6.27 6.26 8.27
C GLY A 64 -5.22 6.88 9.20
N PRO A 65 -4.17 6.10 9.53
CA PRO A 65 -3.00 6.60 10.25
C PRO A 65 -2.19 7.59 9.40
N VAL A 66 -1.20 8.24 10.03
CA VAL A 66 -0.31 9.23 9.38
C VAL A 66 0.36 8.64 8.13
N TRP A 67 0.86 7.42 8.24
CA TRP A 67 1.44 6.69 7.11
C TRP A 67 0.39 5.77 6.52
N ASP A 68 0.09 5.92 5.24
CA ASP A 68 -0.85 5.03 4.57
C ASP A 68 -0.42 3.55 4.76
N PRO A 69 -1.34 2.64 5.10
CA PRO A 69 -1.04 1.21 5.21
C PRO A 69 -0.38 0.62 3.96
N LEU A 70 -0.65 1.17 2.77
CA LEU A 70 0.02 0.80 1.53
C LEU A 70 1.52 1.13 1.56
N LEU A 71 1.89 2.35 1.95
CA LEU A 71 3.29 2.78 2.06
C LEU A 71 4.01 2.03 3.19
N THR A 72 3.30 1.79 4.29
CA THR A 72 3.84 0.98 5.39
C THR A 72 4.15 -0.45 4.91
N THR A 73 3.25 -1.06 4.14
CA THR A 73 3.45 -2.40 3.58
C THR A 73 4.59 -2.44 2.56
N ALA A 74 4.70 -1.43 1.70
CA ALA A 74 5.80 -1.28 0.75
C ALA A 74 7.16 -1.24 1.48
N ASN A 75 7.27 -0.42 2.53
CA ASN A 75 8.48 -0.35 3.36
C ASN A 75 8.81 -1.68 4.06
N GLN A 76 7.80 -2.47 4.45
CA GLN A 76 8.05 -3.81 4.98
C GLN A 76 8.48 -4.81 3.91
N LEU A 77 7.99 -4.66 2.66
CA LEU A 77 8.42 -5.48 1.54
C LEU A 77 9.85 -5.15 1.12
N ILE A 78 10.24 -3.87 1.08
CA ILE A 78 11.61 -3.44 0.74
C ILE A 78 12.66 -4.13 1.63
N LYS A 79 12.37 -4.31 2.93
CA LYS A 79 13.26 -5.02 3.87
C LYS A 79 13.44 -6.51 3.57
N LYS A 80 12.56 -7.10 2.76
CA LYS A 80 12.51 -8.53 2.41
C LYS A 80 12.93 -8.80 0.96
N LEU A 81 13.10 -7.75 0.15
CA LEU A 81 13.55 -7.80 -1.24
C LEU A 81 15.07 -7.68 -1.29
#